data_AF-A0A5C5Q016-F1
#
_entry.id   AF-A0A5C5Q016-F1
#
_cell.length_a   1.000
_cell.length_b   1.000
_cell.length_c   1.000
_cell.angle_alpha   90.00
_cell.angle_beta   90.00
_cell.angle_gamma   90.00
#
_symmetry.space_group_name_H-M   'P 1'
#
loop_
_entity.id
_entity.type
_entity.pdbx_description
1 polymer ?
#
loop_
_entity_poly.entity_id
_entity_poly.type
_entity_poly.pdbx_seq_one_letter_code
_entity_poly.pdbx_strand_id
1 'polypeptide(L)'
;MDNRIAALADQLLLIERELRVQGWWDDVAPSAEALASVEPFSVDTLDFHQWLQWVFLTRMKQILECNLPLPNASGILEMAEMVYADRPLVSLGLRTALKKFDQLIVDAR
;
A
#
# COMPACT_ATOMS: atom_id res chain seq x y z
N MET A 1 18.21 15.48 -6.58
CA MET A 1 17.50 14.20 -6.75
C MET A 1 17.09 13.75 -5.37
N ASP A 2 15.82 13.89 -5.05
CA ASP A 2 15.26 13.56 -3.75
C ASP A 2 15.40 12.04 -3.52
N ASN A 3 16.46 11.65 -2.82
CA ASN A 3 16.77 10.26 -2.48
C ASN A 3 15.59 9.54 -1.78
N ARG A 4 14.68 10.33 -1.21
CA ARG A 4 13.42 9.92 -0.58
C ARG A 4 12.40 9.37 -1.58
N ILE A 5 12.24 10.00 -2.74
CA ILE A 5 11.33 9.52 -3.80
C ILE A 5 11.77 8.12 -4.27
N ALA A 6 13.09 7.94 -4.42
CA ALA A 6 13.67 6.63 -4.75
C ALA A 6 13.42 5.60 -3.62
N ALA A 7 13.58 5.99 -2.36
CA ALA A 7 13.31 5.11 -1.22
C ALA A 7 11.81 4.72 -1.12
N LEU A 8 10.90 5.65 -1.37
CA LEU A 8 9.46 5.38 -1.43
C LEU A 8 9.13 4.43 -2.59
N ALA A 9 9.67 4.68 -3.78
CA ALA A 9 9.50 3.79 -4.93
C ALA A 9 10.01 2.36 -4.64
N ASP A 10 11.15 2.23 -3.95
CA ASP A 10 11.67 0.94 -3.49
C ASP A 10 10.69 0.24 -2.53
N GLN A 11 10.09 0.97 -1.58
CA GLN A 11 9.08 0.37 -0.69
C GLN A 11 7.82 -0.07 -1.44
N LEU A 12 7.36 0.68 -2.44
CA LEU A 12 6.24 0.26 -3.29
C LEU A 12 6.56 -1.03 -4.05
N LEU A 13 7.77 -1.17 -4.57
CA LEU A 13 8.23 -2.39 -5.24
C LEU A 13 8.33 -3.57 -4.27
N LEU A 14 8.79 -3.34 -3.04
CA LEU A 14 8.80 -4.36 -1.99
C LEU A 14 7.38 -4.81 -1.64
N ILE A 15 6.43 -3.88 -1.50
CA ILE A 15 5.01 -4.21 -1.25
C ILE A 15 4.45 -5.08 -2.38
N GLU A 16 4.64 -4.68 -3.64
CA GLU A 16 4.23 -5.47 -4.82
C GLU A 16 4.86 -6.88 -4.82
N ARG A 17 6.15 -6.96 -4.52
CA ARG A 17 6.86 -8.23 -4.43
C ARG A 17 6.27 -9.13 -3.34
N GLU A 18 6.03 -8.59 -2.15
CA GLU A 18 5.48 -9.36 -1.03
C GLU A 18 4.07 -9.85 -1.38
N LEU A 19 3.22 -9.02 -1.97
CA LEU A 19 1.90 -9.45 -2.46
C LEU A 19 2.01 -10.63 -3.44
N ARG A 20 2.94 -10.57 -4.39
CA ARG A 20 3.16 -11.67 -5.36
C ARG A 20 3.72 -12.94 -4.71
N VAL A 21 4.72 -12.81 -3.84
CA VAL A 21 5.35 -13.95 -3.17
C VAL A 21 4.36 -14.68 -2.28
N GLN A 22 3.48 -13.94 -1.59
CA GLN A 22 2.46 -14.52 -0.72
C GLN A 22 1.21 -15.02 -1.48
N GLY A 23 1.13 -14.79 -2.80
CA GLY A 23 -0.04 -15.14 -3.61
C GLY A 23 -1.27 -14.26 -3.34
N TRP A 24 -1.06 -13.04 -2.83
CA TRP A 24 -2.08 -12.01 -2.65
C TRP A 24 -2.15 -11.02 -3.81
N TRP A 25 -1.37 -11.24 -4.86
CA TRP A 25 -1.43 -10.44 -6.07
C TRP A 25 -2.55 -10.95 -6.95
N ASP A 26 -3.50 -10.07 -7.26
CA ASP A 26 -4.65 -10.39 -8.09
C ASP A 26 -4.33 -10.08 -9.56
N ASP A 27 -4.57 -11.04 -10.47
CA ASP A 27 -4.41 -10.80 -11.90
C ASP A 27 -5.58 -9.98 -12.45
N VAL A 28 -6.76 -10.17 -11.85
CA VAL A 28 -7.99 -9.53 -12.28
C VAL A 28 -8.23 -8.26 -11.47
N ALA A 29 -8.36 -7.13 -12.15
CA ALA A 29 -8.75 -5.89 -11.51
C ALA A 29 -10.20 -5.99 -11.00
N PRO A 30 -10.49 -5.53 -9.77
CA PRO A 30 -11.85 -5.46 -9.28
C PRO A 30 -12.67 -4.44 -10.06
N SER A 31 -13.99 -4.51 -9.95
CA SER A 31 -14.91 -3.60 -10.64
C SER A 31 -14.61 -2.13 -10.31
N ALA A 32 -14.78 -1.26 -11.29
CA ALA A 32 -14.58 0.18 -11.12
C ALA A 32 -15.43 0.76 -9.97
N GLU A 33 -16.62 0.21 -9.74
CA GLU A 33 -17.49 0.56 -8.62
C GLU A 33 -16.86 0.21 -7.26
N ALA A 34 -16.20 -0.94 -7.15
CA ALA A 34 -15.52 -1.36 -5.93
C ALA A 34 -14.27 -0.50 -5.65
N LEU A 35 -13.53 -0.11 -6.70
CA LEU A 35 -12.40 0.82 -6.62
C LEU A 35 -12.83 2.26 -6.29
N ALA A 36 -14.05 2.64 -6.69
CA ALA A 36 -14.63 3.94 -6.42
C ALA A 36 -15.37 4.01 -5.07
N SER A 37 -15.19 3.01 -4.21
CA SER A 37 -15.80 2.99 -2.88
C SER A 37 -15.35 4.20 -2.05
N VAL A 38 -16.31 4.79 -1.33
CA VAL A 38 -16.10 6.00 -0.50
C VAL A 38 -15.57 5.64 0.89
N GLU A 39 -15.75 4.38 1.30
CA GLU A 39 -15.28 3.88 2.60
C GLU A 39 -13.74 3.88 2.67
N PRO A 40 -13.17 4.12 3.86
CA PRO A 40 -11.72 4.07 4.06
C PRO A 40 -11.18 2.68 3.70
N PHE A 41 -10.11 2.63 2.90
CA PHE A 41 -9.50 1.39 2.38
C PHE A 41 -10.45 0.50 1.56
N SER A 42 -11.62 1.01 1.16
CA SER A 42 -12.64 0.26 0.42
C SER A 42 -13.02 -1.07 1.08
N VAL A 43 -13.03 -1.11 2.43
CA VAL A 43 -13.21 -2.34 3.22
C VAL A 43 -14.54 -3.07 3.00
N ASP A 44 -15.54 -2.37 2.48
CA ASP A 44 -16.86 -2.93 2.16
C ASP A 44 -16.84 -3.72 0.84
N THR A 45 -16.01 -3.28 -0.12
CA THR A 45 -16.08 -3.73 -1.52
C THR A 45 -14.82 -4.46 -2.00
N LEU A 46 -13.69 -4.29 -1.31
CA LEU A 46 -12.38 -4.80 -1.70
C LEU A 46 -11.67 -5.46 -0.54
N ASP A 47 -10.94 -6.53 -0.87
CA ASP A 47 -9.93 -7.04 0.03
C ASP A 47 -8.76 -6.07 0.16
N PHE A 48 -8.13 -6.05 1.33
CA PHE A 48 -7.04 -5.12 1.62
C PHE A 48 -5.84 -5.25 0.65
N HIS A 49 -5.52 -6.47 0.19
CA HIS A 49 -4.47 -6.67 -0.81
C HIS A 49 -4.84 -6.09 -2.19
N GLN A 50 -6.11 -6.18 -2.59
CA GLN A 50 -6.61 -5.59 -3.82
C GLN A 50 -6.57 -4.06 -3.74
N TRP A 51 -6.98 -3.50 -2.61
CA TRP A 51 -6.86 -2.07 -2.36
C TRP A 51 -5.39 -1.61 -2.42
N LEU A 52 -4.46 -2.38 -1.83
CA LEU A 52 -3.03 -2.09 -1.90
C LEU A 52 -2.54 -2.06 -3.35
N GLN A 53 -2.87 -3.08 -4.13
CA GLN A 53 -2.41 -3.21 -5.51
C GLN A 53 -2.99 -2.13 -6.44
N TRP A 54 -4.30 -1.92 -6.39
CA TRP A 54 -4.99 -1.12 -7.40
C TRP A 54 -5.17 0.34 -7.01
N VAL A 55 -5.40 0.62 -5.74
CA VAL A 55 -5.61 1.99 -5.23
C VAL A 55 -4.30 2.57 -4.74
N PHE A 56 -3.65 1.89 -3.78
CA PHE A 56 -2.48 2.44 -3.10
C PHE A 56 -1.26 2.53 -4.02
N LEU A 57 -0.83 1.44 -4.68
CA LEU A 57 0.34 1.48 -5.56
C LEU A 57 0.16 2.49 -6.70
N THR A 58 -1.01 2.50 -7.35
CA THR A 58 -1.32 3.45 -8.43
C THR A 58 -1.27 4.89 -7.94
N ARG A 59 -1.93 5.19 -6.82
CA ARG A 59 -1.97 6.53 -6.24
C ARG A 59 -0.57 7.00 -5.83
N MET A 60 0.24 6.13 -5.22
CA MET A 60 1.59 6.50 -4.80
C MET A 60 2.50 6.71 -5.99
N LYS A 61 2.44 5.87 -7.04
CA LYS A 61 3.20 6.09 -8.29
C LYS A 61 2.87 7.46 -8.88
N GLN A 62 1.59 7.82 -8.97
CA GLN A 62 1.17 9.15 -9.45
C GLN A 62 1.70 10.30 -8.58
N ILE A 63 1.70 10.15 -7.25
CA ILE A 63 2.24 11.17 -6.35
C ILE A 63 3.74 11.37 -6.58
N LEU A 64 4.49 10.29 -6.74
CA LEU A 64 5.93 10.33 -7.01
C LEU A 64 6.22 10.94 -8.39
N GLU A 65 5.48 10.57 -9.42
CA GLU A 65 5.64 11.09 -10.78
C GLU A 65 5.29 12.58 -10.88
N CYS A 66 4.18 12.98 -10.28
CA CYS A 66 3.70 14.36 -10.31
C CYS A 66 4.28 15.26 -9.19
N ASN A 67 5.18 14.74 -8.35
CA ASN A 67 5.75 15.44 -7.19
C ASN A 67 4.66 16.07 -6.29
N LEU A 68 3.57 15.34 -6.09
CA LEU A 68 2.45 15.78 -5.26
C LEU A 68 2.80 15.68 -3.77
N PRO A 69 2.08 16.42 -2.90
CA PRO A 69 2.25 16.28 -1.46
C PRO A 69 1.91 14.85 -1.02
N LEU A 70 2.80 14.27 -0.20
CA LEU A 70 2.61 12.95 0.39
C LEU A 70 1.40 12.97 1.36
N PRO A 71 0.67 11.85 1.49
CA PRO A 71 -0.46 11.78 2.41
C PRO A 71 -0.01 11.97 3.87
N ASN A 72 -0.78 12.70 4.67
CA ASN A 72 -0.39 13.12 6.03
C ASN A 72 -0.42 12.00 7.09
N ALA A 73 -1.05 10.87 6.80
CA ALA A 73 -1.10 9.70 7.68
C ALA A 73 -1.39 8.46 6.84
N SER A 74 -0.67 7.36 7.10
CA SER A 74 -1.00 6.07 6.53
C SER A 74 -1.37 5.09 7.66
N GLY A 75 -2.67 5.01 7.96
CA GLY A 75 -3.24 3.94 8.81
C GLY A 75 -3.19 2.55 8.15
N ILE A 76 -2.39 2.42 7.08
CA ILE A 76 -2.28 1.21 6.25
C ILE A 76 -1.59 0.10 7.03
N LEU A 77 -0.57 0.44 7.84
CA LEU A 77 0.11 -0.55 8.67
C LEU A 77 -0.86 -1.19 9.66
N GLU A 78 -1.59 -0.36 10.43
CA GLU A 78 -2.58 -0.85 11.41
C GLU A 78 -3.65 -1.73 10.75
N MET A 79 -4.12 -1.33 9.57
CA MET A 79 -5.07 -2.11 8.79
C MET A 79 -4.47 -3.45 8.34
N ALA A 80 -3.22 -3.46 7.88
CA ALA A 80 -2.52 -4.69 7.52
C ALA A 80 -2.35 -5.62 8.74
N GLU A 81 -2.05 -5.08 9.91
CA GLU A 81 -1.93 -5.86 11.14
C GLU A 81 -3.26 -6.48 11.54
N MET A 82 -4.37 -5.75 11.37
CA MET A 82 -5.71 -6.26 11.64
C MET A 82 -6.13 -7.35 10.65
N VAL A 83 -5.99 -7.10 9.34
CA VAL A 83 -6.40 -8.04 8.29
C VAL A 83 -5.57 -9.31 8.31
N TYR A 84 -4.26 -9.18 8.54
CA TYR A 84 -3.33 -10.31 8.57
C TYR A 84 -2.98 -10.76 9.99
N ALA A 85 -3.82 -10.45 10.98
CA ALA A 85 -3.62 -10.84 12.37
C ALA A 85 -3.50 -12.37 12.54
N ASP A 86 -4.22 -13.13 11.71
CA ASP A 86 -4.20 -14.60 11.69
C ASP A 86 -2.86 -15.17 11.17
N ARG A 87 -2.13 -14.41 10.34
CA ARG A 87 -0.91 -14.88 9.66
C ARG A 87 0.26 -13.90 9.81
N PRO A 88 0.72 -13.63 11.04
CA PRO A 88 1.71 -12.60 11.31
C PRO A 88 3.08 -12.91 10.67
N LEU A 89 3.46 -14.18 10.56
CA LEU A 89 4.73 -14.58 9.94
C LEU A 89 4.73 -14.34 8.43
N VAL A 90 3.60 -14.60 7.78
CA VAL A 90 3.41 -14.43 6.32
C VAL A 90 3.35 -12.95 5.97
N SER A 91 2.59 -12.17 6.74
CA SER A 91 2.45 -10.73 6.51
C SER A 91 3.66 -9.91 6.99
N LEU A 92 4.65 -10.51 7.63
CA LEU A 92 5.77 -9.80 8.24
C LEU A 92 6.53 -8.93 7.24
N GLY A 93 6.82 -9.46 6.04
CA GLY A 93 7.56 -8.71 5.01
C GLY A 93 6.74 -7.55 4.46
N LEU A 94 5.46 -7.79 4.13
CA LEU A 94 4.52 -6.74 3.71
C LEU A 94 4.38 -5.63 4.77
N ARG A 95 4.14 -6.01 6.03
CA ARG A 95 4.03 -5.07 7.16
C ARG A 95 5.31 -4.27 7.36
N THR A 96 6.47 -4.90 7.20
CA THR A 96 7.76 -4.20 7.31
C THR A 96 7.93 -3.16 6.21
N ALA A 97 7.57 -3.48 4.97
CA ALA A 97 7.61 -2.54 3.85
C ALA A 97 6.64 -1.38 4.05
N LEU A 98 5.40 -1.67 4.49
CA LEU A 98 4.40 -0.66 4.84
C LEU A 98 4.86 0.25 5.98
N LYS A 99 5.47 -0.31 7.02
CA LYS A 99 6.03 0.46 8.14
C LYS A 99 7.13 1.40 7.68
N LYS A 100 8.08 0.92 6.87
CA LYS A 100 9.16 1.77 6.32
C LYS A 100 8.60 2.88 5.45
N PHE A 101 7.61 2.55 4.62
CA PHE A 101 6.91 3.53 3.79
C PHE A 101 6.26 4.63 4.64
N ASP A 102 5.52 4.26 5.69
CA ASP A 102 4.89 5.23 6.59
C ASP A 102 5.91 6.13 7.28
N GLN A 103 7.02 5.56 7.76
CA GLN A 103 8.11 6.33 8.34
C GLN A 103 8.72 7.35 7.37
N LEU A 104 8.91 6.96 6.10
CA LEU A 104 9.43 7.85 5.06
C LEU A 104 8.47 9.01 4.75
N ILE A 105 7.16 8.79 4.91
CA ILE A 105 6.14 9.82 4.75
C ILE A 105 6.13 10.77 5.95
N VAL A 106 6.16 10.24 7.18
CA VAL A 106 6.15 11.06 8.40
C VAL A 106 7.41 11.94 8.49
N ASP A 107 8.57 11.43 8.07
CA ASP A 107 9.82 12.19 7.98
C ASP A 107 9.77 13.31 6.94
N ALA A 108 8.86 13.23 5.96
CA ALA A 108 8.70 14.27 4.95
C ALA A 108 7.93 15.52 5.45
N ARG A 109 7.49 15.53 6.71
CA ARG A 109 6.76 16.62 7.35
C ARG A 109 7.66 17.76 7.84
#